data_AF-A0A7S1V220-F1
#
_entry.id   AF-A0A7S1V220-F1
#
_cell.length_a   1.000
_cell.length_b   1.000
_cell.length_c   1.000
_cell.angle_alpha   90.00
_cell.angle_beta   90.00
_cell.angle_gamma   90.00
#
_symmetry.space_group_name_H-M   'P 1'
#
loop_
_entity.id
_entity.type
_entity.pdbx_description
1 polymer ?
#
loop_
_entity_poly.entity_id
_entity_poly.type
_entity_poly.pdbx_seq_one_letter_code
_entity_poly.pdbx_strand_id
1 'polypeptide(L)'
;RSSDLDDDALTYEWDFDDGSANDGETVSHSFSKPGVYHVELTVRDGEGGVDRDTVAVSVGEKPTITITSPPEGSTFRVGEVLLLQASGRNVDGSSLRNLAFSWEVLKHHNDHFHPFLDHTVGNGINLYE
;
A
#
# COMPACT_ATOMS: atom_id res chain seq x y z
N ARG A 1 -12.60 -46.44 25.27
CA ARG A 1 -12.91 -45.36 24.30
C ARG A 1 -13.63 -44.30 25.09
N SER A 2 -13.08 -43.09 25.20
CA SER A 2 -13.79 -41.94 25.75
C SER A 2 -14.16 -41.07 24.56
N SER A 3 -15.41 -40.66 24.49
CA SER A 3 -15.92 -39.66 23.55
C SER A 3 -16.16 -38.37 24.34
N ASP A 4 -15.65 -37.28 23.81
CA ASP A 4 -16.16 -35.93 24.10
C ASP A 4 -17.64 -35.89 23.63
N LEU A 5 -18.53 -35.30 24.43
CA LEU A 5 -19.98 -35.50 24.32
C LEU A 5 -20.73 -34.36 23.64
N ASP A 6 -20.09 -33.21 23.42
CA ASP A 6 -20.87 -32.00 23.15
C ASP A 6 -20.84 -31.53 21.69
N ASP A 7 -19.87 -31.94 20.85
CA ASP A 7 -19.82 -31.72 19.37
C ASP A 7 -20.24 -30.29 18.91
N ASP A 8 -20.09 -29.30 19.80
CA ASP A 8 -20.64 -27.97 19.62
C ASP A 8 -19.72 -27.10 18.74
N ALA A 9 -20.35 -26.29 17.89
CA ALA A 9 -19.64 -25.46 16.95
C ALA A 9 -19.02 -24.25 17.67
N LEU A 10 -17.68 -24.13 17.57
CA LEU A 10 -16.98 -22.93 18.02
C LEU A 10 -17.46 -21.70 17.25
N THR A 11 -17.63 -20.58 17.95
CA THR A 11 -17.86 -19.27 17.33
C THR A 11 -16.63 -18.39 17.47
N TYR A 12 -16.37 -17.59 16.43
CA TYR A 12 -15.17 -16.77 16.29
C TYR A 12 -15.60 -15.34 15.95
N GLU A 13 -15.20 -14.38 16.78
CA GLU A 13 -15.49 -12.96 16.63
C GLU A 13 -14.16 -12.20 16.61
N TRP A 14 -13.96 -11.37 15.60
CA TRP A 14 -12.76 -10.53 15.44
C TRP A 14 -13.12 -9.07 15.66
N ASP A 15 -12.41 -8.40 16.55
CA ASP A 15 -12.40 -6.93 16.70
C ASP A 15 -11.08 -6.39 16.14
N PHE A 16 -11.16 -5.42 15.23
CA PHE A 16 -9.98 -4.85 14.57
C PHE A 16 -9.48 -3.54 15.20
N ASP A 17 -10.09 -3.03 16.27
CA ASP A 17 -9.70 -1.77 16.94
C ASP A 17 -9.82 -0.53 16.03
N ASP A 18 -10.56 -0.65 14.92
CA ASP A 18 -10.88 0.44 14.00
C ASP A 18 -12.39 0.77 13.96
N GLY A 19 -13.16 0.11 14.84
CA GLY A 19 -14.62 0.21 14.93
C GLY A 19 -15.37 -0.80 14.05
N SER A 20 -14.67 -1.72 13.39
CA SER A 20 -15.26 -2.84 12.67
C SER A 20 -15.01 -4.17 13.39
N ALA A 21 -15.91 -5.13 13.15
CA ALA A 21 -15.80 -6.50 13.62
C ALA A 21 -16.28 -7.47 12.54
N ASN A 22 -15.74 -8.69 12.53
CA ASN A 22 -16.12 -9.76 11.60
C ASN A 22 -16.24 -11.10 12.32
N ASP A 23 -17.07 -12.00 11.78
CA ASP A 23 -17.22 -13.36 12.28
C ASP A 23 -16.57 -14.39 11.34
N GLY A 24 -16.02 -15.45 11.94
CA GLY A 24 -15.51 -16.61 11.21
C GLY A 24 -14.10 -17.03 11.63
N GLU A 25 -13.77 -18.30 11.41
CA GLU A 25 -12.45 -18.87 11.78
C GLU A 25 -11.29 -18.16 11.06
N THR A 26 -11.52 -17.68 9.84
CA THR A 26 -10.57 -16.88 9.07
C THR A 26 -11.30 -15.74 8.39
N VAL A 27 -10.77 -14.53 8.56
CA VAL A 27 -11.34 -13.29 8.02
C VAL A 27 -10.29 -12.50 7.26
N SER A 28 -10.73 -11.62 6.36
CA SER A 28 -9.87 -10.62 5.71
C SER A 28 -10.37 -9.23 6.05
N HIS A 29 -9.46 -8.36 6.49
CA HIS A 29 -9.76 -6.98 6.86
C HIS A 29 -8.75 -6.02 6.25
N SER A 30 -9.17 -4.78 5.99
CA SER A 30 -8.33 -3.73 5.39
C SER A 30 -8.42 -2.42 6.16
N PHE A 31 -7.30 -2.02 6.76
CA PHE A 31 -7.19 -0.75 7.47
C PHE A 31 -7.01 0.42 6.49
N SER A 32 -7.90 1.41 6.59
CA SER A 32 -7.88 2.58 5.70
C SER A 32 -6.94 3.69 6.15
N LYS A 33 -6.60 3.72 7.45
CA LYS A 33 -5.78 4.76 8.06
C LYS A 33 -4.50 4.16 8.65
N PRO A 34 -3.40 4.92 8.64
CA PRO A 34 -2.21 4.52 9.37
C PRO A 34 -2.49 4.56 10.89
N GLY A 35 -1.82 3.66 11.62
CA GLY A 35 -2.03 3.49 13.05
C GLY A 35 -1.48 2.17 13.56
N VAL A 36 -1.58 1.97 14.87
CA VAL A 36 -1.38 0.66 15.51
C VAL A 36 -2.75 0.18 15.96
N TYR A 37 -3.14 -1.00 15.52
CA TYR A 37 -4.42 -1.63 15.80
C TYR A 37 -4.19 -2.91 16.62
N HIS A 38 -4.95 -3.09 17.70
CA HIS A 38 -4.91 -4.30 18.51
C HIS A 38 -6.03 -5.24 18.07
N VAL A 39 -5.72 -6.13 17.13
CA VAL A 39 -6.70 -7.08 16.61
C VAL A 39 -6.93 -8.17 17.64
N GLU A 40 -8.15 -8.30 18.14
CA GLU A 40 -8.55 -9.31 19.12
C GLU A 40 -9.41 -10.38 18.45
N LEU A 41 -9.07 -11.65 18.68
CA LEU A 41 -9.93 -12.79 18.39
C LEU A 41 -10.58 -13.26 19.69
N THR A 42 -11.90 -13.34 19.72
CA THR A 42 -12.67 -14.03 20.77
C THR A 42 -13.23 -15.35 20.23
N VAL A 43 -12.91 -16.47 20.90
CA VAL A 43 -13.44 -17.80 20.59
C VAL A 43 -14.38 -18.25 21.70
N ARG A 44 -15.54 -18.83 21.35
CA ARG A 44 -16.51 -19.36 22.33
C ARG A 44 -16.88 -20.79 21.99
N ASP A 45 -17.06 -21.62 23.01
CA ASP A 45 -17.43 -23.04 22.87
C ASP A 45 -18.94 -23.32 22.87
N GLY A 46 -19.78 -22.30 23.04
CA GLY A 46 -21.24 -22.46 23.10
C GLY A 46 -21.77 -22.84 24.49
N GLU A 47 -20.91 -23.27 25.40
CA GLU A 47 -21.26 -23.71 26.77
C GLU A 47 -20.82 -22.72 27.85
N GLY A 48 -20.27 -21.58 27.43
CA GLY A 48 -19.86 -20.49 28.31
C GLY A 48 -18.35 -20.37 28.48
N GLY A 49 -17.57 -21.27 27.90
CA GLY A 49 -16.14 -21.09 27.71
C GLY A 49 -15.86 -20.00 26.68
N VAL A 50 -14.91 -19.13 27.02
CA VAL A 50 -14.49 -18.01 26.19
C VAL A 50 -12.99 -17.86 26.32
N ASP A 51 -12.30 -17.80 25.19
CA ASP A 51 -10.87 -17.49 25.14
C ASP A 51 -10.61 -16.30 24.21
N ARG A 52 -9.51 -15.58 24.44
CA ARG A 52 -9.13 -14.40 23.66
C ARG A 52 -7.64 -14.35 23.40
N ASP A 53 -7.28 -13.91 22.20
CA ASP A 53 -5.90 -13.57 21.84
C ASP A 53 -5.84 -12.24 21.09
N THR A 54 -4.72 -11.52 21.21
CA THR A 54 -4.55 -10.18 20.67
C THR A 54 -3.22 -10.03 19.93
N VAL A 55 -3.27 -9.47 18.73
CA VAL A 55 -2.09 -9.16 17.91
C VAL A 55 -2.06 -7.69 17.54
N ALA A 56 -0.90 -7.06 17.75
CA ALA A 56 -0.66 -5.69 17.31
C ALA A 56 -0.31 -5.63 15.81
N VAL A 57 -1.09 -4.89 15.04
CA VAL A 57 -0.87 -4.63 13.61
C VAL A 57 -0.48 -3.16 13.42
N SER A 58 0.71 -2.91 12.87
CA SER A 58 1.15 -1.54 12.55
C SER A 58 0.94 -1.25 11.06
N VAL A 59 0.05 -0.31 10.77
CA VAL A 59 -0.26 0.18 9.43
C VAL A 59 0.51 1.48 9.24
N GLY A 60 1.53 1.46 8.39
CA GLY A 60 2.32 2.64 8.06
C GLY A 60 1.57 3.58 7.11
N GLU A 61 1.95 4.86 7.08
CA GLU A 61 1.45 5.74 6.03
C GLU A 61 2.16 5.46 4.70
N LYS A 62 1.47 5.79 3.60
CA LYS A 62 2.03 5.62 2.26
C LYS A 62 3.19 6.59 2.07
N PRO A 63 4.31 6.15 1.47
CA PRO A 63 5.38 7.06 1.14
C PRO A 63 4.97 8.04 0.04
N THR A 64 5.64 9.18 0.01
CA THR A 64 5.44 10.19 -1.04
C THR A 64 6.47 9.98 -2.15
N ILE A 65 6.01 9.96 -3.40
CA ILE A 65 6.87 9.96 -4.58
C ILE A 65 6.81 11.33 -5.25
N THR A 66 7.94 11.85 -5.70
CA THR A 66 8.05 13.15 -6.36
C THR A 66 8.96 13.05 -7.56
N ILE A 67 8.48 13.53 -8.72
CA ILE A 67 9.32 13.77 -9.89
C ILE A 67 10.19 14.98 -9.57
N THR A 68 11.51 14.78 -9.53
CA THR A 68 12.49 15.84 -9.23
C THR A 68 13.07 16.45 -10.50
N SER A 69 13.01 15.73 -11.63
CA SER A 69 13.38 16.26 -12.93
C SER A 69 12.58 15.56 -14.04
N PRO A 70 12.07 16.31 -15.02
CA PRO A 70 12.08 17.77 -15.08
C PRO A 70 11.07 18.41 -14.10
N PRO A 71 11.31 19.67 -13.65
CA PRO A 71 10.31 20.44 -12.91
C PRO A 71 9.03 20.66 -13.73
N GLU A 72 7.90 20.78 -13.03
CA GLU A 72 6.64 21.19 -13.66
C GLU A 72 6.79 22.53 -14.40
N GLY A 73 6.22 22.62 -15.61
CA GLY A 73 6.29 23.82 -16.45
C GLY A 73 7.61 24.02 -17.20
N SER A 74 8.53 23.05 -17.13
CA SER A 74 9.75 23.09 -17.95
C SER A 74 9.43 23.15 -19.44
N THR A 75 10.23 23.93 -20.18
CA THR A 75 10.18 23.97 -21.65
C THR A 75 11.46 23.38 -22.20
N PHE A 76 11.35 22.70 -23.33
CA PHE A 76 12.47 21.98 -23.94
C PHE A 76 12.62 22.35 -25.40
N ARG A 77 13.85 22.24 -25.90
CA ARG A 77 14.17 22.42 -27.32
C ARG A 77 14.29 21.07 -28.00
N VAL A 78 14.03 21.06 -29.31
CA VAL A 78 14.29 19.88 -30.14
C VAL A 78 15.77 19.49 -30.03
N GLY A 79 16.04 18.24 -29.64
CA GLY A 79 17.39 17.70 -29.47
C GLY A 79 18.00 17.96 -28.09
N GLU A 80 17.23 18.49 -27.13
CA GLU A 80 17.66 18.61 -25.74
C GLU A 80 17.60 17.26 -25.02
N VAL A 81 18.63 16.96 -24.22
CA VAL A 81 18.64 15.73 -23.42
C VAL A 81 17.85 15.94 -22.14
N LEU A 82 16.81 15.14 -21.93
CA LEU A 82 15.97 15.23 -20.73
C LEU A 82 16.37 14.18 -19.71
N LEU A 83 16.75 14.64 -18.51
CA LEU A 83 17.01 13.75 -17.39
C LEU A 83 15.71 13.50 -16.62
N LEU A 84 15.24 12.25 -16.62
CA LEU A 84 14.12 11.81 -15.78
C LEU A 84 14.63 11.35 -14.42
N GLN A 85 14.18 12.04 -13.38
CA GLN A 85 14.47 11.69 -12.00
C GLN A 85 13.24 11.77 -11.12
N ALA A 86 13.12 10.79 -10.23
CA ALA A 86 12.18 10.82 -9.14
C ALA A 86 12.88 10.43 -7.83
N SER A 87 12.26 10.84 -6.72
CA SER A 87 12.66 10.44 -5.38
C SER A 87 11.43 9.99 -4.59
N GLY A 88 11.64 9.10 -3.63
CA GLY A 88 10.63 8.70 -2.67
C GLY A 88 11.04 9.08 -1.27
N ARG A 89 10.09 9.51 -0.45
CA ARG A 89 10.28 9.74 0.99
C ARG A 89 9.34 8.86 1.80
N ASN A 90 9.88 8.31 2.87
CA ASN A 90 9.12 7.78 3.99
C ASN A 90 8.42 8.93 4.73
N VAL A 91 7.47 8.56 5.59
CA VAL A 91 6.71 9.46 6.46
C VAL A 91 7.61 10.25 7.41
N ASP A 92 8.67 9.61 7.90
CA ASP A 92 9.69 10.25 8.75
C ASP A 92 10.62 11.21 7.98
N GLY A 93 10.37 11.41 6.68
CA GLY A 93 11.15 12.26 5.79
C GLY A 93 12.42 11.60 5.24
N SER A 94 12.76 10.39 5.69
CA SER A 94 13.91 9.64 5.20
C SER A 94 13.71 9.21 3.74
N SER A 95 14.79 9.18 2.96
CA SER A 95 14.71 8.77 1.56
C SER A 95 14.47 7.27 1.43
N LEU A 96 13.49 6.89 0.61
CA LEU A 96 13.31 5.53 0.16
C LEU A 96 14.49 5.09 -0.70
N ARG A 97 14.92 3.84 -0.51
CA ARG A 97 16.00 3.20 -1.27
C ARG A 97 15.44 2.11 -2.18
N ASN A 98 16.19 1.73 -3.21
CA ASN A 98 15.83 0.67 -4.16
C ASN A 98 14.48 0.90 -4.87
N LEU A 99 14.18 2.15 -5.22
CA LEU A 99 13.00 2.48 -6.00
C LEU A 99 13.18 2.06 -7.46
N ALA A 100 12.17 1.39 -8.01
CA ALA A 100 12.03 1.16 -9.44
C ALA A 100 10.93 2.09 -9.96
N PHE A 101 11.31 3.05 -10.78
CA PHE A 101 10.35 3.94 -11.44
C PHE A 101 10.03 3.43 -12.83
N SER A 102 8.79 3.70 -13.23
CA SER A 102 8.38 3.59 -14.62
C SER A 102 7.80 4.91 -15.10
N TRP A 103 8.08 5.23 -16.36
CA TRP A 103 7.80 6.53 -16.94
C TRP A 103 6.91 6.37 -18.17
N GLU A 104 5.86 7.18 -18.21
CA GLU A 104 5.09 7.50 -19.39
C GLU A 104 5.43 8.96 -19.76
N VAL A 105 5.90 9.17 -20.97
CA VAL A 105 6.24 10.51 -21.45
C VAL A 105 5.29 10.86 -22.58
N LEU A 106 4.50 11.90 -22.38
CA LEU A 106 3.52 12.39 -23.33
C LEU A 106 3.99 13.72 -23.90
N LYS A 107 3.94 13.85 -25.22
CA LYS A 107 4.12 15.12 -25.91
C LYS A 107 2.77 15.81 -26.00
N HIS A 108 2.62 16.93 -25.29
CA HIS A 108 1.45 17.79 -25.39
C HIS A 108 1.70 18.93 -26.39
N HIS A 109 0.78 19.15 -27.33
CA HIS A 109 0.81 20.31 -28.20
C HIS A 109 -0.59 20.73 -28.63
N ASN A 110 -0.78 22.05 -28.80
CA ASN A 110 -2.08 22.67 -29.01
C ASN A 110 -3.10 22.23 -27.94
N ASP A 111 -3.98 21.29 -28.29
CA ASP A 111 -5.12 20.81 -27.51
C ASP A 111 -5.13 19.28 -27.31
N HIS A 112 -4.04 18.57 -27.65
CA HIS A 112 -3.97 17.11 -27.49
C HIS A 112 -2.56 16.62 -27.12
N PHE A 113 -2.48 15.32 -26.82
CA PHE A 113 -1.27 14.64 -26.39
C PHE A 113 -1.10 13.29 -27.09
N HIS A 114 0.15 12.91 -27.34
CA HIS A 114 0.53 11.59 -27.83
C HIS A 114 1.71 11.01 -27.04
N PRO A 115 1.81 9.68 -26.92
CA PRO A 115 3.02 9.05 -26.40
C PRO A 115 4.25 9.55 -27.15
N PHE A 116 5.26 9.97 -26.38
CA PHE A 116 6.54 10.39 -26.91
C PHE A 116 7.58 9.26 -26.83
N LEU A 117 7.48 8.42 -25.81
CA LEU A 117 8.34 7.27 -25.60
C LEU A 117 7.53 6.04 -25.23
N ASP A 118 8.08 4.89 -25.61
CA ASP A 118 7.65 3.63 -25.04
C ASP A 118 7.92 3.63 -23.53
N HIS A 119 7.13 2.83 -22.81
CA HIS A 119 7.21 2.68 -21.38
C HIS A 119 8.66 2.39 -20.93
N THR A 120 9.26 3.33 -20.19
CA THR A 120 10.69 3.28 -19.84
C THR A 120 10.86 3.12 -18.33
N VAL A 121 11.76 2.24 -17.91
CA VAL A 121 12.01 1.93 -16.49
C VAL A 121 13.38 2.40 -16.04
N GLY A 122 13.48 2.89 -14.80
CA GLY A 122 14.74 3.31 -14.16
C GLY A 122 14.71 4.72 -13.56
N ASN A 123 15.82 5.14 -12.94
CA ASN A 123 16.00 6.48 -12.38
C ASN A 123 17.26 7.12 -12.96
N GLY A 124 17.23 8.43 -13.24
CA GLY A 124 18.36 9.12 -13.87
C GLY A 124 18.52 8.77 -15.34
N ILE A 125 17.42 8.56 -16.05
CA ILE A 125 17.42 8.20 -17.47
C ILE A 125 17.57 9.46 -18.29
N ASN A 126 18.53 9.47 -19.20
CA ASN A 126 18.63 10.51 -20.23
C ASN A 126 17.76 10.11 -21.42
N LEU A 127 16.83 10.98 -21.79
CA LEU A 127 16.08 10.90 -23.03
C LEU A 127 16.81 11.70 -24.09
N TYR A 128 16.99 11.09 -25.25
CA TYR A 128 17.58 11.71 -26.41
C TYR A 128 16.48 11.91 -27.44
N GLU A 129 16.35 13.14 -27.94
CA GLU A 129 15.53 13.47 -29.11
C GLU A 129 16.39 13.54 -30.37
#